data_AF-A0A950ZT49-F1
#
_entry.id   AF-A0A950ZT49-F1
#
_cell.length_a   1.000
_cell.length_b   1.000
_cell.length_c   1.000
_cell.angle_alpha   90.00
_cell.angle_beta   90.00
_cell.angle_gamma   90.00
#
_symmetry.space_group_name_H-M   'P 1'
#
loop_
_entity.id
_entity.type
_entity.pdbx_description
1 polymer ?
#
loop_
_entity_poly.entity_id
_entity_poly.type
_entity_poly.pdbx_seq_one_letter_code
_entity_poly.pdbx_strand_id
1 'polypeptide(L)'
;MDWQFLLILLCAVAILASGLAIYFRTNSERADHPFATTLISWLLIALFPVLVIFAFFPTSSANGTFFGISLTGAIAAFFLIWWWGTRMALSATEMDRLQSKIKQLERQVRSQPALQPAMTIRELRIQRFRVGASKKHVGVVSGELGEVKGIDVWVNSENTNLQMARYFDGSISGTIRYLGARKNEFGDVLEDSIGLELKQIAGGRASV
;
A
#
# COMPACT_ATOMS: atom_id res chain seq x y z
N MET A 1 29.65 -40.29 37.79
CA MET A 1 29.15 -39.28 36.84
C MET A 1 30.30 -38.31 36.62
N ASP A 2 30.78 -38.17 35.40
CA ASP A 2 32.01 -37.42 35.13
C ASP A 2 31.80 -35.92 35.38
N TRP A 3 32.75 -35.28 36.07
CA TRP A 3 32.68 -33.83 36.36
C TRP A 3 32.53 -32.98 35.08
N GLN A 4 33.10 -33.45 33.97
CA GLN A 4 32.96 -32.82 32.65
C GLN A 4 31.51 -32.84 32.14
N PHE A 5 30.77 -33.93 32.37
CA PHE A 5 29.36 -34.04 31.99
C PHE A 5 28.49 -33.04 32.76
N LEU A 6 28.70 -32.94 34.08
CA LEU A 6 27.99 -31.98 34.93
C LEU A 6 28.27 -30.54 34.52
N LEU A 7 29.52 -30.20 34.18
CA LEU A 7 29.91 -28.87 33.71
C LEU A 7 29.22 -28.50 32.39
N ILE A 8 29.20 -29.40 31.39
CA ILE A 8 28.56 -29.13 30.10
C ILE A 8 27.05 -28.90 30.27
N LEU A 9 26.39 -29.70 31.10
CA LEU A 9 24.96 -29.59 31.34
C LEU A 9 24.60 -28.29 32.08
N LEU A 10 25.42 -27.88 33.06
CA LEU A 10 25.26 -26.62 33.77
C LEU A 10 25.46 -25.43 32.82
N CYS A 11 26.46 -25.47 31.95
CA CYS A 11 26.65 -24.47 30.89
C CYS A 11 25.46 -24.41 29.92
N ALA A 12 24.92 -25.55 29.49
CA ALA A 12 23.77 -25.61 28.59
C ALA A 12 22.54 -24.93 29.23
N VAL A 13 22.25 -25.23 30.49
CA VAL A 13 21.13 -24.61 31.23
C VAL A 13 21.34 -23.11 31.41
N ALA A 14 22.56 -22.68 31.73
CA ALA A 14 22.88 -21.25 31.87
C ALA A 14 22.70 -20.48 30.56
N ILE A 15 23.09 -21.07 29.43
CA ILE A 15 22.93 -20.51 28.08
C ILE A 15 21.45 -20.40 27.70
N LEU A 16 20.66 -21.44 27.96
CA LEU A 16 19.21 -21.43 27.73
C LEU A 16 18.50 -20.37 28.57
N ALA A 17 18.81 -20.33 29.88
CA ALA A 17 18.25 -19.34 30.79
C ALA A 17 18.59 -17.91 30.37
N SER A 18 19.82 -17.66 29.92
CA SER A 18 20.25 -16.35 29.42
C SER A 18 19.53 -15.97 28.12
N GLY A 19 19.40 -16.92 27.18
CA GLY A 19 18.68 -16.71 25.92
C GLY A 19 17.20 -16.39 26.15
N LEU A 20 16.53 -17.14 27.04
CA LEU A 20 15.15 -16.90 27.43
C LEU A 20 14.98 -15.57 28.17
N ALA A 21 15.88 -15.22 29.09
CA ALA A 21 15.82 -13.95 29.80
C ALA A 21 15.93 -12.75 28.84
N ILE A 22 16.82 -12.81 27.85
CA ILE A 22 16.96 -11.78 26.80
C ILE A 22 15.68 -11.74 25.96
N TYR A 23 15.15 -12.90 25.54
CA TYR A 23 13.92 -12.99 24.74
C TYR A 23 12.71 -12.39 25.47
N PHE A 24 12.47 -12.78 26.72
CA PHE A 24 11.33 -12.26 27.49
C PHE A 24 11.47 -10.79 27.85
N ARG A 25 12.68 -10.34 28.21
CA ARG A 25 12.92 -8.92 28.52
C ARG A 25 12.68 -8.03 27.30
N THR A 26 13.16 -8.46 26.13
CA THR A 26 12.90 -7.72 24.89
C THR A 26 11.45 -7.78 24.45
N ASN A 27 10.78 -8.93 24.58
CA ASN A 27 9.37 -9.07 24.22
C ASN A 27 8.40 -8.33 25.18
N SER A 28 8.81 -8.08 26.43
CA SER A 28 8.01 -7.35 27.42
C SER A 28 8.00 -5.83 27.17
N GLU A 29 9.05 -5.27 26.58
CA GLU A 29 9.13 -3.85 26.25
C GLU A 29 8.69 -3.67 24.78
N ARG A 30 7.42 -3.26 24.58
CA ARG A 30 6.72 -3.08 23.29
C ARG A 30 7.34 -2.03 22.34
N ALA A 31 8.62 -1.71 22.45
CA ALA A 31 9.30 -0.72 21.62
C ALA A 31 10.20 -1.42 20.60
N ASP A 32 9.93 -1.16 19.32
CA ASP A 32 10.75 -1.44 18.13
C ASP A 32 11.98 -2.31 18.39
N HIS A 33 11.79 -3.63 18.28
CA HIS A 33 12.84 -4.59 18.63
C HIS A 33 14.04 -4.47 17.69
N PRO A 34 15.25 -4.21 18.20
CA PRO A 34 16.45 -4.30 17.38
C PRO A 34 16.65 -5.76 16.97
N PHE A 35 16.55 -6.01 15.67
CA PHE A 35 16.75 -7.31 15.01
C PHE A 35 17.93 -8.12 15.58
N ALA A 36 19.01 -7.43 15.97
CA ALA A 36 20.19 -8.02 16.59
C ALA A 36 19.90 -8.79 17.90
N THR A 37 19.03 -8.29 18.77
CA THR A 37 18.80 -8.91 20.08
C THR A 37 17.94 -10.17 19.96
N THR A 38 17.00 -10.20 19.01
CA THR A 38 16.22 -11.39 18.67
C THR A 38 17.11 -12.47 18.05
N LEU A 39 18.08 -12.10 17.21
CA LEU A 39 19.05 -13.06 16.67
C LEU A 39 19.95 -13.66 17.76
N ILE A 40 20.44 -12.83 18.69
CA ILE A 40 21.31 -13.29 19.78
C ILE A 40 20.56 -14.24 20.72
N SER A 41 19.31 -13.92 21.08
CA SER A 41 18.51 -14.81 21.94
C SER A 41 18.22 -16.15 21.28
N TRP A 42 17.89 -16.16 19.99
CA TRP A 42 17.69 -17.40 19.23
C TRP A 42 18.95 -18.23 19.09
N LEU A 43 20.12 -17.61 18.90
CA LEU A 43 21.40 -18.32 18.83
C LEU A 43 21.72 -19.03 20.16
N LEU A 44 21.47 -18.36 21.29
CA LEU A 44 21.65 -18.95 22.62
C LEU A 44 20.66 -20.10 22.87
N ILE A 45 19.40 -19.95 22.48
CA ILE A 45 18.38 -21.01 22.61
C ILE A 45 18.75 -22.22 21.72
N ALA A 46 19.22 -21.99 20.49
CA ALA A 46 19.63 -23.04 19.57
C ALA A 46 20.90 -23.79 20.02
N LEU A 47 21.75 -23.17 20.83
CA LEU A 47 22.99 -23.76 21.35
C LEU A 47 22.72 -24.79 22.47
N PHE A 48 21.60 -24.67 23.20
CA PHE A 48 21.20 -25.61 24.25
C PHE A 48 21.09 -27.08 23.78
N PRO A 49 20.26 -27.42 22.78
CA PRO A 49 20.11 -28.81 22.34
C PRO A 49 21.43 -29.40 21.81
N VAL A 50 22.31 -28.56 21.26
CA VAL A 50 23.63 -28.96 20.76
C VAL A 50 24.53 -29.39 21.91
N LEU A 51 24.61 -28.59 22.98
CA LEU A 51 25.38 -28.93 24.17
C LEU A 51 24.84 -30.16 24.89
N VAL A 52 23.52 -30.33 24.92
CA VAL A 52 22.87 -31.55 25.45
C VAL A 52 23.28 -32.77 24.62
N ILE A 53 23.22 -32.70 23.29
CA ILE A 53 23.65 -33.81 22.42
C ILE A 53 25.12 -34.15 22.66
N PHE A 54 26.01 -33.15 22.75
CA PHE A 54 27.44 -33.38 23.05
C PHE A 54 27.68 -33.98 24.44
N ALA A 55 26.85 -33.64 25.44
CA ALA A 55 26.96 -34.22 26.78
C ALA A 55 26.62 -35.72 26.80
N PHE A 56 25.59 -36.13 26.06
CA PHE A 56 25.18 -37.55 25.98
C PHE A 56 25.98 -38.38 24.97
N PHE A 57 26.61 -37.72 23.99
CA PHE A 57 27.29 -38.37 22.88
C PHE A 57 28.68 -37.76 22.61
N PRO A 58 29.61 -37.80 23.57
CA PRO A 58 30.91 -37.12 23.46
C PRO A 58 31.81 -37.69 22.34
N THR A 59 31.58 -38.94 21.91
CA THR A 59 32.36 -39.63 20.87
C THR A 59 31.63 -39.77 19.53
N SER A 60 30.41 -39.23 19.39
CA SER A 60 29.60 -39.39 18.18
C SER A 60 30.16 -38.58 17.01
N SER A 61 31.11 -39.19 16.30
CA SER A 61 31.59 -38.77 14.98
C SER A 61 30.65 -39.28 13.89
N ALA A 62 29.47 -38.67 13.77
CA ALA A 62 28.66 -38.84 12.57
C ALA A 62 29.27 -37.99 11.45
N ASN A 63 30.11 -38.61 10.60
CA ASN A 63 30.75 -37.96 9.45
C ASN A 63 29.73 -37.78 8.31
N GLY A 64 29.26 -36.55 8.10
CA GLY A 64 28.55 -36.15 6.89
C GLY A 64 29.31 -35.03 6.19
N THR A 65 29.58 -35.16 4.88
CA THR A 65 30.20 -34.11 4.06
C THR A 65 29.13 -33.18 3.50
N PHE A 66 29.09 -31.93 3.98
CA PHE A 66 28.26 -30.88 3.40
C PHE A 66 29.20 -29.77 2.92
N PHE A 67 29.18 -29.46 1.61
CA PHE A 67 30.10 -28.48 0.98
C PHE A 67 31.61 -28.76 1.19
N GLY A 68 32.01 -30.03 1.24
CA GLY A 68 33.43 -30.42 1.40
C GLY A 68 33.98 -30.26 2.83
N ILE A 69 33.14 -29.87 3.79
CA ILE A 69 33.47 -29.82 5.21
C ILE A 69 32.78 -31.00 5.91
N SER A 70 33.55 -31.79 6.65
CA SER A 70 33.02 -32.85 7.51
C SER A 70 32.36 -32.23 8.74
N LEU A 71 31.02 -32.08 8.70
CA LEU A 71 30.24 -31.64 9.85
C LEU A 71 29.83 -32.86 10.68
N THR A 72 30.03 -32.78 12.00
CA THR A 72 29.45 -33.75 12.94
C THR A 72 27.95 -33.49 13.11
N GLY A 73 27.15 -34.54 13.35
CA GLY A 73 25.68 -34.45 13.36
C GLY A 73 25.09 -33.36 14.29
N ALA A 74 25.71 -33.10 15.45
CA ALA A 74 25.27 -32.04 16.37
C ALA A 74 25.53 -30.63 15.82
N ILE A 75 26.64 -30.44 15.09
CA ILE A 75 26.97 -29.17 14.43
C ILE A 75 26.01 -28.94 13.25
N ALA A 76 25.67 -29.99 12.49
CA ALA A 76 24.68 -29.89 11.43
C ALA A 76 23.28 -29.52 11.96
N ALA A 77 22.87 -30.13 13.08
CA ALA A 77 21.62 -29.80 13.77
C ALA A 77 21.60 -28.35 14.28
N PHE A 78 22.72 -27.86 14.83
CA PHE A 78 22.87 -26.45 15.22
C PHE A 78 22.58 -25.51 14.04
N PHE A 79 23.28 -25.71 12.91
CA PHE A 79 23.13 -24.85 11.75
C PHE A 79 21.72 -24.89 11.17
N LEU A 80 21.06 -26.06 11.15
CA LEU A 80 19.67 -26.18 10.69
C LEU A 80 18.70 -25.41 11.60
N ILE A 81 18.80 -25.60 12.92
CA ILE A 81 17.93 -24.91 13.89
C ILE A 81 18.19 -23.41 13.86
N TRP A 82 19.45 -22.99 13.82
CA TRP A 82 19.83 -21.59 13.76
C TRP A 82 19.39 -20.91 12.46
N TRP A 83 19.61 -21.56 11.31
CA TRP A 83 19.16 -21.07 10.01
C TRP A 83 17.64 -20.92 9.96
N TRP A 84 16.91 -21.94 10.42
CA TRP A 84 15.45 -21.91 10.47
C TRP A 84 14.93 -20.79 11.38
N GLY A 85 15.48 -20.68 12.59
CA GLY A 85 15.10 -19.63 13.55
C GLY A 85 15.38 -18.23 13.02
N THR A 86 16.54 -18.03 12.40
CA THR A 86 16.92 -16.75 11.78
C THR A 86 15.98 -16.36 10.64
N ARG A 87 15.66 -17.30 9.75
CA ARG A 87 14.72 -17.06 8.63
C ARG A 87 13.32 -16.74 9.13
N MET A 88 12.84 -17.44 10.16
CA MET A 88 11.53 -17.18 10.73
C MET A 88 11.45 -15.83 11.44
N ALA A 89 12.50 -15.46 12.19
CA ALA A 89 12.59 -14.15 12.85
C ALA A 89 12.55 -13.00 11.83
N LEU A 90 13.27 -13.13 10.70
CA LEU A 90 13.20 -12.19 9.59
C LEU A 90 11.77 -12.04 9.05
N SER A 91 11.09 -13.15 8.76
CA SER A 91 9.72 -13.12 8.24
C SER A 91 8.72 -12.47 9.20
N ALA A 92 8.88 -12.68 10.51
CA ALA A 92 8.01 -12.06 11.52
C ALA A 92 8.15 -10.53 11.52
N THR A 93 9.37 -10.00 11.44
CA THR A 93 9.59 -8.53 11.38
C THR A 93 8.96 -7.89 10.14
N GLU A 94 8.96 -8.60 9.01
CA GLU A 94 8.34 -8.12 7.78
C GLU A 94 6.81 -8.10 7.91
N MET A 95 6.22 -9.12 8.52
CA MET A 95 4.79 -9.20 8.81
C MET A 95 4.33 -8.06 9.73
N ASP A 96 5.08 -7.74 10.77
CA ASP A 96 4.78 -6.61 11.68
C ASP A 96 4.85 -5.25 10.96
N ARG A 97 5.84 -5.09 10.07
CA ARG A 97 5.96 -3.89 9.23
C ARG A 97 4.80 -3.76 8.26
N LEU A 98 4.31 -4.86 7.70
CA LEU A 98 3.15 -4.85 6.81
C LEU A 98 1.86 -4.56 7.57
N GLN A 99 1.67 -5.16 8.76
CA GLN A 99 0.50 -4.89 9.60
C GLN A 99 0.45 -3.43 10.09
N SER A 100 1.59 -2.86 10.48
CA SER A 100 1.65 -1.45 10.87
C SER A 100 1.33 -0.52 9.70
N LYS A 101 1.80 -0.83 8.49
CA LYS A 101 1.42 -0.11 7.26
C LYS A 101 -0.08 -0.21 6.96
N ILE A 102 -0.67 -1.40 7.06
CA ILE A 102 -2.13 -1.58 6.87
C ILE A 102 -2.89 -0.69 7.84
N LYS A 103 -2.55 -0.75 9.13
CA LYS A 103 -3.18 0.07 10.17
C LYS A 103 -2.99 1.57 9.94
N GLN A 104 -1.82 1.99 9.44
CA GLN A 104 -1.55 3.37 9.09
C GLN A 104 -2.38 3.82 7.87
N LEU A 105 -2.48 2.99 6.84
CA LEU A 105 -3.28 3.24 5.65
C LEU A 105 -4.78 3.29 5.98
N GLU A 106 -5.27 2.37 6.81
CA GLU A 106 -6.65 2.40 7.32
C GLU A 106 -6.93 3.69 8.08
N ARG A 107 -5.99 4.15 8.92
CA ARG A 107 -6.10 5.44 9.59
C ARG A 107 -6.11 6.60 8.60
N GLN A 108 -5.27 6.57 7.57
CA GLN A 108 -5.27 7.59 6.52
C GLN A 108 -6.61 7.65 5.80
N VAL A 109 -7.15 6.50 5.37
CA VAL A 109 -8.47 6.40 4.74
C VAL A 109 -9.58 6.87 5.68
N ARG A 110 -9.50 6.54 6.97
CA ARG A 110 -10.50 6.97 7.97
C ARG A 110 -10.39 8.44 8.35
N SER A 111 -9.18 9.00 8.28
CA SER A 111 -8.90 10.42 8.55
C SER A 111 -9.13 11.31 7.35
N GLN A 112 -9.20 10.74 6.14
CA GLN A 112 -9.83 11.44 5.03
C GLN A 112 -11.26 11.73 5.47
N PRO A 113 -11.70 12.99 5.49
CA PRO A 113 -13.09 13.29 5.76
C PRO A 113 -13.89 12.44 4.78
N ALA A 114 -14.81 11.62 5.29
CA ALA A 114 -15.78 10.94 4.45
C ALA A 114 -16.28 12.01 3.48
N LEU A 115 -16.02 11.83 2.18
CA LEU A 115 -16.43 12.80 1.16
C LEU A 115 -17.90 13.07 1.46
N GLN A 116 -18.20 14.24 2.01
CA GLN A 116 -19.58 14.64 2.21
C GLN A 116 -20.19 14.46 0.83
N PRO A 117 -21.31 13.72 0.69
CA PRO A 117 -21.92 13.52 -0.61
C PRO A 117 -22.03 14.89 -1.23
N ALA A 118 -21.35 15.09 -2.37
CA ALA A 118 -21.09 16.41 -2.92
C ALA A 118 -22.42 17.16 -2.93
N MET A 119 -22.54 18.16 -2.06
CA MET A 119 -23.79 18.85 -1.90
C MET A 119 -23.99 19.62 -3.20
N THR A 120 -24.94 19.18 -4.02
CA THR A 120 -25.20 19.83 -5.31
C THR A 120 -25.51 21.30 -5.02
N ILE A 121 -24.67 22.21 -5.51
CA ILE A 121 -24.95 23.65 -5.47
C ILE A 121 -26.14 23.86 -6.40
N ARG A 122 -27.35 23.90 -5.84
CA ARG A 122 -28.59 24.04 -6.61
C ARG A 122 -28.83 25.47 -7.08
N GLU A 123 -28.27 26.45 -6.37
CA GLU A 123 -28.46 27.86 -6.69
C GLU A 123 -27.37 28.38 -7.61
N LEU A 124 -27.79 28.97 -8.73
CA LEU A 124 -26.90 29.68 -9.64
C LEU A 124 -26.39 30.96 -8.97
N ARG A 125 -25.10 31.01 -8.64
CA ARG A 125 -24.46 32.20 -8.07
C ARG A 125 -23.43 32.75 -9.04
N ILE A 126 -23.59 34.03 -9.39
CA ILE A 126 -22.70 34.75 -10.31
C ILE A 126 -21.98 35.83 -9.52
N GLN A 127 -20.65 35.73 -9.45
CA GLN A 127 -19.79 36.78 -8.90
C GLN A 127 -19.01 37.43 -10.04
N ARG A 128 -19.15 38.75 -10.24
CA ARG A 128 -18.49 39.48 -11.32
C ARG A 128 -17.40 40.40 -10.78
N PHE A 129 -16.27 40.41 -11.46
CA PHE A 129 -15.10 41.23 -11.17
C PHE A 129 -14.77 42.09 -12.38
N ARG A 130 -14.58 43.40 -12.19
CA ARG A 130 -14.18 44.29 -13.28
C ARG A 130 -12.69 44.11 -13.58
N VAL A 131 -12.31 44.14 -14.86
CA VAL A 131 -10.91 44.05 -15.28
C VAL A 131 -10.31 45.46 -15.35
N GLY A 132 -9.61 45.87 -14.29
CA GLY A 132 -8.97 47.18 -14.18
C GLY A 132 -9.96 48.34 -14.42
N ALA A 133 -9.55 49.31 -15.25
CA ALA A 133 -10.40 50.43 -15.66
C ALA A 133 -11.31 50.13 -16.87
N SER A 134 -11.29 48.90 -17.40
CA SER A 134 -12.08 48.56 -18.60
C SER A 134 -13.55 48.34 -18.27
N LYS A 135 -14.42 48.39 -19.30
CA LYS A 135 -15.83 47.99 -19.20
C LYS A 135 -16.03 46.46 -19.16
N LYS A 136 -14.96 45.67 -19.25
CA LYS A 136 -15.00 44.20 -19.28
C LYS A 136 -15.07 43.62 -17.87
N HIS A 137 -15.72 42.46 -17.75
CA HIS A 137 -15.88 41.75 -16.50
C HIS A 137 -15.46 40.29 -16.65
N VAL A 138 -14.88 39.72 -15.59
CA VAL A 138 -14.67 38.28 -15.43
C VAL A 138 -15.63 37.81 -14.36
N GLY A 139 -16.40 36.76 -14.65
CA GLY A 139 -17.37 36.20 -13.72
C GLY A 139 -16.99 34.79 -13.29
N VAL A 140 -17.20 34.48 -12.00
CA VAL A 140 -17.25 33.09 -11.51
C VAL A 140 -18.71 32.72 -11.36
N VAL A 141 -19.13 31.67 -12.05
CA VAL A 141 -20.49 31.13 -11.99
C VAL A 141 -20.42 29.77 -11.31
N SER A 142 -21.14 29.60 -10.20
CA SER A 142 -21.29 28.30 -9.54
C SER A 142 -22.74 27.84 -9.64
N GLY A 143 -22.95 26.54 -9.89
CA GLY A 143 -24.27 25.94 -10.03
C GLY A 143 -24.26 24.87 -11.12
N GLU A 144 -25.46 24.45 -11.53
CA GLU A 144 -25.65 23.50 -12.62
C GLU A 144 -25.47 24.16 -14.00
N LEU A 145 -24.78 23.47 -14.91
CA LEU A 145 -24.45 24.00 -16.24
C LEU A 145 -25.70 24.35 -17.07
N GLY A 146 -26.77 23.55 -16.96
CA GLY A 146 -28.03 23.75 -17.67
C GLY A 146 -28.77 25.03 -17.29
N GLU A 147 -28.53 25.55 -16.09
CA GLU A 147 -29.16 26.76 -15.56
C GLU A 147 -28.44 28.04 -16.03
N VAL A 148 -27.25 27.94 -16.59
CA VAL A 148 -26.51 29.09 -17.11
C VAL A 148 -27.12 29.54 -18.44
N LYS A 149 -27.79 30.69 -18.44
CA LYS A 149 -28.43 31.29 -19.63
C LYS A 149 -27.73 32.59 -20.08
N GLY A 150 -28.02 33.03 -21.31
CA GLY A 150 -27.50 34.27 -21.87
C GLY A 150 -26.01 34.20 -22.23
N ILE A 151 -25.54 33.00 -22.61
CA ILE A 151 -24.17 32.75 -23.06
C ILE A 151 -24.20 32.56 -24.57
N ASP A 152 -23.39 33.34 -25.28
CA ASP A 152 -23.26 33.21 -26.74
C ASP A 152 -22.33 32.06 -27.13
N VAL A 153 -21.29 31.80 -26.33
CA VAL A 153 -20.25 30.80 -26.64
C VAL A 153 -19.85 30.04 -25.38
N TRP A 154 -19.88 28.71 -25.49
CA TRP A 154 -19.29 27.80 -24.51
C TRP A 154 -17.90 27.36 -24.97
N VAL A 155 -16.95 27.36 -24.04
CA VAL A 155 -15.60 26.85 -24.27
C VAL A 155 -15.40 25.63 -23.38
N ASN A 156 -15.05 24.50 -23.99
CA ASN A 156 -14.71 23.26 -23.29
C ASN A 156 -13.25 22.91 -23.55
N SER A 157 -12.52 22.52 -22.50
CA SER A 157 -11.18 21.96 -22.65
C SER A 157 -11.32 20.50 -23.06
N GLU A 158 -11.12 20.20 -24.34
CA GLU A 158 -11.25 18.85 -24.88
C GLU A 158 -9.87 18.22 -25.16
N ASN A 159 -9.84 16.89 -25.27
CA ASN A 159 -8.61 16.18 -25.65
C ASN A 159 -8.17 16.48 -27.09
N THR A 160 -6.93 16.14 -27.43
CA THR A 160 -6.31 16.37 -28.75
C THR A 160 -7.08 15.72 -29.91
N ASN A 161 -7.81 14.65 -29.62
CA ASN A 161 -8.58 13.90 -30.60
C ASN A 161 -10.01 14.46 -30.77
N LEU A 162 -10.37 15.53 -30.03
CA LEU A 162 -11.70 16.13 -30.02
C LEU A 162 -12.82 15.13 -29.69
N GLN A 163 -12.49 14.11 -28.90
CA GLN A 163 -13.43 13.05 -28.51
C GLN A 163 -14.11 13.40 -27.20
N MET A 164 -15.35 13.87 -27.27
CA MET A 164 -16.12 14.17 -26.07
C MET A 164 -16.47 12.90 -25.27
N ALA A 165 -16.63 13.07 -23.95
CA ALA A 165 -17.15 12.04 -23.06
C ALA A 165 -18.57 11.58 -23.46
N ARG A 166 -19.03 10.44 -22.91
CA ARG A 166 -20.41 9.96 -23.16
C ARG A 166 -21.41 10.92 -22.50
N TYR A 167 -22.62 11.03 -23.05
CA TYR A 167 -23.63 12.01 -22.58
C TYR A 167 -24.00 11.85 -21.10
N PHE A 168 -23.93 10.62 -20.59
CA PHE A 168 -24.30 10.30 -19.21
C PHE A 168 -23.09 10.26 -18.26
N ASP A 169 -21.89 10.57 -18.75
CA ASP A 169 -20.73 10.71 -17.88
C ASP A 169 -20.85 12.01 -17.09
N GLY A 170 -20.58 11.96 -15.78
CA GLY A 170 -20.61 13.11 -14.85
C GLY A 170 -19.48 14.12 -15.07
N SER A 171 -19.23 14.52 -16.32
CA SER A 171 -18.20 15.45 -16.75
C SER A 171 -18.81 16.68 -17.42
N ILE A 172 -18.05 17.79 -17.47
CA ILE A 172 -18.47 19.00 -18.20
C ILE A 172 -18.65 18.70 -19.69
N SER A 173 -17.73 17.94 -20.30
CA SER A 173 -17.83 17.51 -21.71
C SER A 173 -19.12 16.71 -21.97
N GLY A 174 -19.39 15.68 -21.15
CA GLY A 174 -20.62 14.88 -21.26
C GLY A 174 -21.89 15.72 -21.07
N THR A 175 -21.88 16.64 -20.11
CA THR A 175 -23.00 17.54 -19.84
C THR A 175 -23.26 18.50 -21.00
N ILE A 176 -22.23 19.13 -21.56
CA ILE A 176 -22.35 20.00 -22.75
C ILE A 176 -22.93 19.20 -23.92
N ARG A 177 -22.38 18.00 -24.16
CA ARG A 177 -22.82 17.12 -25.24
C ARG A 177 -24.29 16.71 -25.07
N TYR A 178 -24.70 16.36 -23.85
CA TYR A 178 -26.09 16.03 -23.53
C TYR A 178 -27.03 17.23 -23.66
N LEU A 179 -26.63 18.42 -23.20
CA LEU A 179 -27.45 19.62 -23.27
C LEU A 179 -27.58 20.17 -24.69
N GLY A 180 -26.56 19.99 -25.53
CA GLY A 180 -26.57 20.37 -26.94
C GLY A 180 -27.17 19.32 -27.89
N ALA A 181 -27.48 18.12 -27.40
CA ALA A 181 -28.12 17.09 -28.19
C ALA A 181 -29.61 17.40 -28.44
N ARG A 182 -30.12 16.99 -29.60
CA ARG A 182 -31.55 17.08 -29.91
C ARG A 182 -32.29 15.95 -29.19
N LYS A 183 -33.36 16.30 -28.48
CA LYS A 183 -34.14 15.38 -27.64
C LYS A 183 -35.59 15.25 -28.09
N ASN A 184 -36.23 14.14 -27.72
CA ASN A 184 -37.67 13.95 -27.88
C ASN A 184 -38.45 14.64 -26.75
N GLU A 185 -39.78 14.53 -26.79
CA GLU A 185 -40.68 15.06 -25.75
C GLU A 185 -40.50 14.40 -24.37
N PHE A 186 -39.91 13.21 -24.32
CA PHE A 186 -39.62 12.45 -23.10
C PHE A 186 -38.23 12.74 -22.52
N GLY A 187 -37.42 13.56 -23.20
CA GLY A 187 -36.05 13.91 -22.79
C GLY A 187 -34.95 12.96 -23.26
N ASP A 188 -35.28 11.92 -24.04
CA ASP A 188 -34.30 11.02 -24.62
C ASP A 188 -33.55 11.70 -25.77
N VAL A 189 -32.26 11.41 -25.88
CA VAL A 189 -31.41 11.91 -26.97
C VAL A 189 -31.78 11.22 -28.27
N LEU A 190 -32.29 11.99 -29.23
CA LEU A 190 -32.56 11.54 -30.60
C LEU A 190 -31.32 11.66 -31.48
N GLU A 191 -30.54 12.72 -31.31
CA GLU A 191 -29.40 13.03 -32.17
C GLU A 191 -28.32 13.81 -31.41
N ASP A 192 -27.09 13.32 -31.51
CA ASP A 192 -25.90 13.97 -30.94
C ASP A 192 -25.27 14.93 -31.94
N SER A 193 -25.84 16.12 -32.06
CA SER A 193 -25.37 17.14 -32.98
C SER A 193 -23.90 17.49 -32.74
N ILE A 194 -23.51 17.74 -31.49
CA ILE A 194 -22.14 18.18 -31.16
C ILE A 194 -21.11 17.09 -31.47
N GLY A 195 -21.34 15.85 -31.04
CA GLY A 195 -20.38 14.78 -31.30
C GLY A 195 -20.34 14.37 -32.78
N LEU A 196 -21.43 14.51 -33.53
CA LEU A 196 -21.42 14.33 -34.98
C LEU A 196 -20.61 15.41 -35.68
N GLU A 197 -20.82 16.68 -35.35
CA GLU A 197 -20.06 17.81 -35.91
C GLU A 197 -18.56 17.71 -35.57
N LEU A 198 -18.24 17.40 -34.31
CA LEU A 198 -16.85 17.20 -33.89
C LEU A 198 -16.20 16.03 -34.62
N LYS A 199 -16.91 14.93 -34.84
CA LYS A 199 -16.42 13.80 -35.65
C LYS A 199 -16.20 14.19 -37.10
N GLN A 200 -17.02 15.07 -37.68
CA GLN A 200 -16.80 15.55 -39.05
C GLN A 200 -15.53 16.40 -39.14
N ILE A 201 -15.31 17.29 -38.16
CA ILE A 201 -14.11 18.14 -38.08
C ILE A 201 -12.85 17.29 -37.79
N ALA A 202 -12.95 16.35 -36.86
CA ALA A 202 -11.86 15.48 -36.44
C ALA A 202 -11.61 14.30 -37.39
N GLY A 203 -12.61 13.91 -38.20
CA GLY A 203 -12.52 12.84 -39.19
C GLY A 203 -11.50 13.12 -40.30
N GLY A 204 -11.12 14.40 -40.50
CA GLY A 204 -9.97 14.78 -41.32
C GLY A 204 -8.60 14.58 -40.64
N ARG A 205 -8.58 14.22 -39.34
CA ARG A 205 -7.38 14.06 -38.49
C ARG A 205 -7.24 12.66 -37.87
N ALA A 206 -8.09 11.70 -38.25
CA ALA A 206 -8.02 10.36 -37.70
C ALA A 206 -6.68 9.70 -38.07
N SER A 207 -5.75 9.64 -37.11
CA SER A 207 -4.62 8.73 -37.14
C SER A 207 -5.14 7.30 -36.97
N VAL A 208 -4.64 6.42 -37.84
CA VAL A 208 -4.74 4.95 -37.76
C VAL A 208 -4.44 4.44 -36.36
#